data_AF-C5LK07-F1
#
_entry.id   AF-C5LK07-F1
#
_cell.length_a   1.000
_cell.length_b   1.000
_cell.length_c   1.000
_cell.angle_alpha   90.00
_cell.angle_beta   90.00
_cell.angle_gamma   90.00
#
_symmetry.space_group_name_H-M   'P 1'
#
loop_
_entity.id
_entity.type
_entity.pdbx_description
1 polymer ?
#
loop_
_entity_poly.entity_id
_entity_poly.type
_entity_poly.pdbx_seq_one_letter_code
_entity_poly.pdbx_strand_id
1 'polypeptide(L)'
;MCVSVASGTFTFPEDEHTPMVMAGLGTGIAPMRAFVQDRMYKKQVLGIETGPMVVFYGCRHEKEEFLYREEWKKFEEAGVLTKMVNAFSHDQDHMIFVQHKIAENPELIYKYMCEQEGYFYFCGPAIAVADVESAVKGAVEEVGKKSKDSVEEWFDEDIKAKKRYSTEAY
;
A
#
# COMPACT_ATOMS: atom_id res chain seq x y z
N MET A 1 -27.86 -15.23 11.86
CA MET A 1 -27.11 -14.30 10.99
C MET A 1 -26.64 -15.13 9.80
N CYS A 2 -27.11 -14.85 8.59
CA CYS A 2 -26.64 -15.53 7.38
C CYS A 2 -25.51 -14.69 6.78
N VAL A 3 -24.39 -15.32 6.44
CA VAL A 3 -23.22 -14.66 5.83
C VAL A 3 -23.01 -15.31 4.46
N SER A 4 -22.80 -14.49 3.44
CA SER A 4 -22.43 -14.91 2.09
C SER A 4 -21.16 -14.21 1.66
N VAL A 5 -20.31 -14.88 0.88
CA VAL A 5 -19.07 -14.33 0.35
C VAL A 5 -19.32 -13.76 -1.04
N ALA A 6 -18.90 -12.53 -1.28
CA ALA A 6 -18.85 -11.90 -2.60
C ALA A 6 -17.41 -11.87 -3.11
N SER A 7 -17.23 -11.89 -4.43
CA SER A 7 -15.90 -11.74 -5.03
C SER A 7 -15.33 -10.35 -4.73
N GLY A 8 -14.07 -10.30 -4.32
CA GLY A 8 -13.35 -9.04 -4.07
C GLY A 8 -13.08 -8.26 -5.35
N THR A 9 -12.73 -6.97 -5.21
CA THR A 9 -12.47 -6.08 -6.36
C THR A 9 -10.99 -5.86 -6.66
N PHE A 10 -10.10 -6.32 -5.77
CA PHE A 10 -8.65 -6.23 -5.92
C PHE A 10 -8.12 -7.09 -7.08
N THR A 11 -7.21 -6.52 -7.87
CA THR A 11 -6.47 -7.25 -8.90
C THR A 11 -5.08 -7.59 -8.36
N PHE A 12 -4.68 -8.86 -8.43
CA PHE A 12 -3.38 -9.33 -7.97
C PHE A 12 -2.43 -9.57 -9.14
N PRO A 13 -1.11 -9.37 -8.97
CA PRO A 13 -0.13 -9.79 -9.95
C PRO A 13 -0.13 -11.32 -10.10
N GLU A 14 0.07 -11.79 -11.33
CA GLU A 14 0.23 -13.23 -11.61
C GLU A 14 1.59 -13.75 -11.14
N ASP A 15 2.63 -12.92 -11.21
CA ASP A 15 3.97 -13.23 -10.72
C ASP A 15 4.12 -12.82 -9.24
N GLU A 16 4.44 -13.80 -8.40
CA GLU A 16 4.66 -13.64 -6.97
C GLU A 16 5.86 -12.73 -6.65
N HIS A 17 6.81 -12.54 -7.57
CA HIS A 17 7.95 -11.62 -7.43
C HIS A 17 7.56 -10.15 -7.62
N THR A 18 6.37 -9.87 -8.16
CA THR A 18 5.92 -8.50 -8.40
C THR A 18 5.75 -7.74 -7.07
N PRO A 19 6.28 -6.52 -6.92
CA PRO A 19 6.11 -5.76 -5.69
C PRO A 19 4.66 -5.35 -5.42
N MET A 20 4.30 -5.25 -4.14
CA MET A 20 3.01 -4.73 -3.69
C MET A 20 3.23 -3.53 -2.76
N VAL A 21 2.75 -2.37 -3.17
CA VAL A 21 2.66 -1.17 -2.34
C VAL A 21 1.22 -1.01 -1.88
N MET A 22 1.00 -0.80 -0.60
CA MET A 22 -0.33 -0.81 0.00
C MET A 22 -0.51 0.36 0.95
N ALA A 23 -1.70 0.93 1.01
CA ALA A 23 -2.07 2.00 1.92
C ALA A 23 -3.41 1.68 2.60
N GLY A 24 -3.39 1.43 3.91
CA GLY A 24 -4.57 1.09 4.71
C GLY A 24 -4.83 2.13 5.79
N LEU A 25 -6.06 2.65 5.89
CA LEU A 25 -6.45 3.61 6.92
C LEU A 25 -7.38 2.96 7.94
N GLY A 26 -6.99 2.96 9.22
CA GLY A 26 -7.75 2.34 10.30
C GLY A 26 -8.09 0.88 9.99
N THR A 27 -9.37 0.53 9.94
CA THR A 27 -9.85 -0.81 9.59
C THR A 27 -9.55 -1.22 8.15
N GLY A 28 -9.28 -0.26 7.26
CA GLY A 28 -8.84 -0.52 5.89
C GLY A 28 -7.51 -1.26 5.77
N ILE A 29 -6.79 -1.48 6.88
CA ILE A 29 -5.60 -2.34 6.91
C ILE A 29 -5.93 -3.84 6.80
N ALA A 30 -7.19 -4.23 6.97
CA ALA A 30 -7.59 -5.64 7.02
C ALA A 30 -7.28 -6.44 5.73
N PRO A 31 -7.56 -5.95 4.50
CA PRO A 31 -7.17 -6.66 3.29
C PRO A 31 -5.65 -6.80 3.15
N MET A 32 -4.90 -5.75 3.47
CA MET A 32 -3.44 -5.71 3.38
C MET A 32 -2.82 -6.73 4.32
N ARG A 33 -3.37 -6.89 5.53
CA ARG A 33 -2.99 -7.95 6.46
C ARG A 33 -3.16 -9.33 5.83
N ALA A 34 -4.27 -9.59 5.14
CA ALA A 34 -4.50 -10.85 4.45
C ALA A 34 -3.48 -11.07 3.32
N PHE A 35 -3.10 -10.03 2.57
CA PHE A 35 -2.13 -10.15 1.48
C PHE A 35 -0.73 -10.52 2.02
N VAL A 36 -0.32 -9.91 3.13
CA VAL A 36 0.96 -10.25 3.77
C VAL A 36 0.94 -11.65 4.36
N GLN A 37 -0.19 -12.09 4.94
CA GLN A 37 -0.37 -13.47 5.40
C GLN A 37 -0.28 -14.49 4.25
N ASP A 38 -0.87 -14.19 3.10
CA ASP A 38 -0.78 -15.03 1.91
C ASP A 38 0.67 -15.17 1.42
N ARG A 39 1.41 -14.06 1.32
CA ARG A 39 2.85 -14.12 0.98
C ARG A 39 3.68 -14.84 2.03
N MET A 40 3.34 -14.70 3.33
CA MET A 40 4.02 -15.43 4.40
C MET A 40 3.81 -16.93 4.27
N TYR A 41 2.59 -17.36 3.96
CA TYR A 41 2.27 -18.76 3.70
C TYR A 41 3.03 -19.31 2.49
N LYS A 42 3.01 -18.58 1.37
CA LYS A 42 3.75 -18.94 0.15
C LYS A 42 5.24 -19.11 0.42
N LYS A 43 5.85 -18.16 1.15
CA LYS A 43 7.27 -18.21 1.51
C LYS A 43 7.60 -19.35 2.47
N GLN A 44 6.89 -19.48 3.58
CA GLN A 44 7.28 -20.39 4.67
C GLN A 44 6.80 -21.82 4.47
N VAL A 45 5.64 -22.02 3.84
CA VAL A 45 5.02 -23.34 3.70
C VAL A 45 5.27 -23.92 2.31
N LEU A 46 5.15 -23.10 1.27
CA LEU A 46 5.32 -23.56 -0.12
C LEU A 46 6.76 -23.39 -0.64
N GLY A 47 7.60 -22.62 0.06
CA GLY A 47 8.97 -22.32 -0.38
C GLY A 47 9.03 -21.45 -1.63
N ILE A 48 7.98 -20.68 -1.90
CA ILE A 48 7.89 -19.76 -3.04
C ILE A 48 8.47 -18.41 -2.61
N GLU A 49 9.49 -17.95 -3.32
CA GLU A 49 10.03 -16.61 -3.13
C GLU A 49 9.00 -15.56 -3.57
N THR A 50 8.86 -14.49 -2.79
CA THR A 50 7.86 -13.45 -3.03
C THR A 50 8.52 -12.08 -3.15
N GLY A 51 7.90 -11.22 -3.94
CA GLY A 51 8.34 -9.85 -4.16
C GLY A 51 8.24 -8.97 -2.93
N PRO A 52 8.84 -7.76 -2.99
CA PRO A 52 8.76 -6.77 -1.93
C PRO A 52 7.32 -6.38 -1.58
N MET A 53 7.07 -6.10 -0.31
CA MET A 53 5.81 -5.54 0.17
C MET A 53 6.07 -4.29 1.00
N VAL A 54 5.41 -3.19 0.68
CA VAL A 54 5.44 -1.97 1.48
C VAL A 54 4.02 -1.63 1.92
N VAL A 55 3.85 -1.38 3.21
CA VAL A 55 2.56 -0.99 3.78
C VAL A 55 2.67 0.39 4.40
N PHE A 56 1.84 1.32 3.95
CA PHE A 56 1.58 2.59 4.58
C PHE A 56 0.31 2.47 5.42
N TYR A 57 0.38 2.77 6.71
CA TYR A 57 -0.74 2.64 7.64
C TYR A 57 -1.05 3.97 8.32
N GLY A 58 -2.33 4.31 8.41
CA GLY A 58 -2.79 5.53 9.09
C GLY A 58 -3.79 5.26 10.20
N CYS A 59 -3.57 5.84 11.37
CA CYS A 59 -4.55 5.93 12.46
C CYS A 59 -4.36 7.22 13.28
N ARG A 60 -5.14 7.41 14.36
CA ARG A 60 -5.03 8.59 15.22
C ARG A 60 -3.86 8.46 16.19
N HIS A 61 -3.91 7.42 17.00
CA HIS A 61 -2.96 7.21 18.10
C HIS A 61 -2.28 5.85 17.99
N GLU A 62 -0.95 5.83 18.11
CA GLU A 62 -0.16 4.61 18.06
C GLU A 62 -0.54 3.63 19.18
N LYS A 63 -0.75 4.14 20.40
CA LYS A 63 -1.00 3.30 21.59
C LYS A 63 -2.38 2.64 21.59
N GLU A 64 -3.37 3.30 21.01
CA GLU A 64 -4.78 2.90 21.11
C GLU A 64 -5.27 2.24 19.83
N GLU A 65 -4.80 2.71 18.67
CA GLU A 65 -5.39 2.38 17.39
C GLU A 65 -4.42 1.66 16.44
N PHE A 66 -3.18 1.35 16.85
CA PHE A 66 -2.27 0.58 15.99
C PHE A 66 -2.68 -0.90 15.94
N LEU A 67 -3.54 -1.22 14.98
CA LEU A 67 -4.05 -2.57 14.74
C LEU A 67 -2.93 -3.52 14.33
N TYR A 68 -2.91 -4.70 14.98
CA TYR A 68 -2.01 -5.82 14.68
C TYR A 68 -0.50 -5.50 14.79
N ARG A 69 -0.12 -4.53 15.63
CA ARG A 69 1.27 -4.06 15.81
C ARG A 69 2.32 -5.17 15.91
N GLU A 70 2.09 -6.16 16.76
CA GLU A 70 3.03 -7.28 16.94
C GLU A 70 3.13 -8.18 15.70
N GLU A 71 2.05 -8.29 14.93
CA GLU A 71 2.00 -9.11 13.72
C GLU A 71 2.80 -8.45 12.58
N TRP A 72 2.64 -7.13 12.40
CA TRP A 72 3.45 -6.37 11.43
C TRP A 72 4.95 -6.51 11.70
N LYS A 73 5.36 -6.42 12.97
CA LYS A 73 6.74 -6.63 13.38
C LYS A 73 7.23 -8.05 13.01
N LYS A 74 6.41 -9.08 13.24
CA LYS A 74 6.74 -10.46 12.84
C LYS A 74 6.87 -10.61 11.33
N PHE A 75 6.05 -9.91 10.54
CA PHE A 75 6.16 -9.94 9.08
C PHE A 75 7.47 -9.31 8.58
N GLU A 76 7.92 -8.22 9.20
CA GLU A 76 9.23 -7.61 8.91
C GLU A 76 10.38 -8.53 9.33
N GLU A 77 10.32 -9.11 10.53
CA GLU A 77 11.34 -10.05 11.05
C GLU A 77 11.44 -11.33 10.19
N ALA A 78 10.31 -11.83 9.68
CA ALA A 78 10.28 -12.95 8.73
C ALA A 78 10.77 -12.57 7.31
N GLY A 79 11.03 -11.27 7.08
CA GLY A 79 11.44 -10.73 5.78
C GLY A 79 10.40 -10.93 4.70
N VAL A 80 9.11 -11.02 5.05
CA VAL A 80 8.02 -11.06 4.06
C VAL A 80 7.49 -9.66 3.79
N LEU A 81 7.43 -8.81 4.83
CA LEU A 81 7.14 -7.39 4.70
C LEU A 81 8.46 -6.64 4.60
N THR A 82 8.63 -5.88 3.52
CA THR A 82 9.86 -5.12 3.28
C THR A 82 9.93 -3.87 4.15
N LYS A 83 8.80 -3.19 4.32
CA LYS A 83 8.72 -2.00 5.18
C LYS A 83 7.29 -1.70 5.60
N MET A 84 7.09 -1.42 6.88
CA MET A 84 5.91 -0.77 7.42
C MET A 84 6.18 0.73 7.65
N VAL A 85 5.31 1.59 7.14
CA VAL A 85 5.40 3.05 7.32
C VAL A 85 4.12 3.55 7.97
N ASN A 86 4.22 4.08 9.19
CA ASN A 86 3.05 4.49 9.97
C ASN A 86 2.86 6.01 9.98
N ALA A 87 1.59 6.44 9.94
CA ALA A 87 1.11 7.80 10.08
C ALA A 87 0.17 7.87 11.29
N PHE A 88 0.62 8.49 12.38
CA PHE A 88 -0.18 8.73 13.58
C PHE A 88 -0.58 10.19 13.61
N SER A 89 -1.85 10.46 13.31
CA SER A 89 -2.31 11.84 13.09
C SER A 89 -2.41 12.69 14.35
N HIS A 90 -2.55 12.08 15.54
CA HIS A 90 -2.83 12.78 16.80
C HIS A 90 -1.75 12.60 17.89
N ASP A 91 -0.62 11.95 17.58
CA ASP A 91 0.45 11.73 18.56
C ASP A 91 1.42 12.92 18.71
N GLN A 92 1.18 14.00 17.96
CA GLN A 92 2.05 15.17 17.85
C GLN A 92 1.27 16.42 17.42
N ASP A 93 1.88 17.59 17.57
CA ASP A 93 1.23 18.90 17.36
C ASP A 93 0.78 19.15 15.90
N HIS A 94 1.33 18.42 14.93
CA HIS A 94 0.95 18.53 13.52
C HIS A 94 0.37 17.22 12.99
N MET A 95 -0.67 17.34 12.17
CA MET A 95 -1.39 16.21 11.59
C MET A 95 -0.53 15.48 10.55
N ILE A 96 -0.16 14.23 10.83
CA ILE A 96 0.47 13.33 9.87
C ILE A 96 -0.57 12.34 9.32
N PHE A 97 -0.71 12.34 8.00
CA PHE A 97 -1.54 11.38 7.28
C PHE A 97 -0.69 10.51 6.35
N VAL A 98 -1.29 9.47 5.76
CA VAL A 98 -0.59 8.52 4.89
C VAL A 98 -0.04 9.20 3.64
N GLN A 99 -0.74 10.17 3.04
CA GLN A 99 -0.23 10.94 1.90
C GLN A 99 1.09 11.66 2.22
N HIS A 100 1.27 12.15 3.45
CA HIS A 100 2.52 12.76 3.89
C HIS A 100 3.63 11.71 3.97
N LYS A 101 3.32 10.51 4.50
CA LYS A 101 4.30 9.42 4.58
C LYS A 101 4.69 8.85 3.21
N ILE A 102 3.76 8.82 2.27
CA ILE A 102 4.05 8.49 0.86
C ILE A 102 5.00 9.52 0.26
N ALA A 103 4.72 10.81 0.44
CA ALA A 103 5.57 11.90 -0.03
C ALA A 103 6.95 11.94 0.65
N GLU A 104 7.07 11.51 1.91
CA GLU A 104 8.36 11.35 2.61
C GLU A 104 9.18 10.14 2.13
N ASN A 105 8.57 9.19 1.41
CA ASN A 105 9.23 7.98 0.92
C ASN A 105 9.06 7.83 -0.60
N PRO A 106 9.39 8.85 -1.41
CA PRO A 106 9.04 8.86 -2.82
C PRO A 106 9.84 7.80 -3.61
N GLU A 107 11.06 7.49 -3.16
CA GLU A 107 11.91 6.44 -3.70
C GLU A 107 11.28 5.04 -3.63
N LEU A 108 10.49 4.74 -2.59
CA LEU A 108 9.80 3.44 -2.49
C LEU A 108 8.70 3.34 -3.56
N ILE A 109 7.96 4.42 -3.75
CA ILE A 109 6.91 4.48 -4.77
C ILE A 109 7.54 4.37 -6.15
N TYR A 110 8.53 5.19 -6.46
CA TYR A 110 9.17 5.18 -7.77
C TYR A 110 9.80 3.83 -8.11
N LYS A 111 10.61 3.26 -7.20
CA LYS A 111 11.23 1.96 -7.38
C LYS A 111 10.21 0.86 -7.66
N TYR A 112 9.19 0.74 -6.81
CA TYR A 112 8.26 -0.38 -6.91
C TYR A 112 7.19 -0.19 -7.99
N MET A 113 6.72 1.04 -8.21
CA MET A 113 5.66 1.31 -9.19
C MET A 113 6.20 1.57 -10.61
N CYS A 114 7.34 2.23 -10.75
CA CYS A 114 7.88 2.59 -12.07
C CYS A 114 8.96 1.61 -12.55
N GLU A 115 9.90 1.20 -11.71
CA GLU A 115 11.02 0.36 -12.15
C GLU A 115 10.70 -1.15 -12.15
N GLN A 116 9.85 -1.59 -11.22
CA GLN A 116 9.55 -3.00 -11.00
C GLN A 116 8.10 -3.39 -11.32
N GLU A 117 7.37 -2.49 -11.97
CA GLU A 117 6.00 -2.72 -12.44
C GLU A 117 5.02 -3.24 -11.37
N GLY A 118 5.22 -2.84 -10.12
CA GLY A 118 4.44 -3.26 -8.95
C GLY A 118 3.00 -2.75 -8.94
N TYR A 119 2.24 -3.25 -7.97
CA TYR A 119 0.82 -2.95 -7.79
C TYR A 119 0.62 -2.05 -6.56
N PHE A 120 -0.33 -1.12 -6.66
CA PHE A 120 -0.77 -0.27 -5.57
C PHE A 120 -2.18 -0.64 -5.10
N TYR A 121 -2.36 -0.72 -3.78
CA TYR A 121 -3.65 -1.02 -3.16
C TYR A 121 -4.01 0.03 -2.12
N PHE A 122 -5.20 0.61 -2.22
CA PHE A 122 -5.73 1.51 -1.20
C PHE A 122 -7.02 0.95 -0.59
N CYS A 123 -7.13 1.01 0.74
CA CYS A 123 -8.39 0.74 1.43
C CYS A 123 -8.57 1.70 2.62
N GLY A 124 -9.71 2.38 2.66
CA GLY A 124 -9.99 3.40 3.66
C GLY A 124 -11.13 4.34 3.27
N PRO A 125 -11.33 5.44 4.02
CA PRO A 125 -12.38 6.42 3.72
C PRO A 125 -12.24 7.03 2.32
N ALA A 126 -13.37 7.17 1.60
CA ALA A 126 -13.39 7.75 0.25
C ALA A 126 -12.77 9.15 0.15
N ILE A 127 -12.86 9.94 1.24
CA ILE A 127 -12.29 11.29 1.31
C ILE A 127 -10.77 11.32 1.14
N ALA A 128 -10.06 10.22 1.43
CA ALA A 128 -8.60 10.16 1.35
C ALA A 128 -8.08 9.65 -0.01
N VAL A 129 -8.97 9.17 -0.89
CA VAL A 129 -8.57 8.56 -2.17
C VAL A 129 -7.79 9.55 -3.03
N ALA A 130 -8.32 10.76 -3.20
CA ALA A 130 -7.70 11.79 -4.03
C ALA A 130 -6.31 12.19 -3.49
N ASP A 131 -6.19 12.37 -2.17
CA ASP A 131 -4.94 12.75 -1.52
C ASP A 131 -3.86 11.67 -1.68
N VAL A 132 -4.24 10.38 -1.57
CA VAL A 132 -3.32 9.26 -1.78
C VAL A 132 -2.90 9.14 -3.24
N GLU A 133 -3.84 9.26 -4.19
CA GLU A 133 -3.50 9.28 -5.63
C GLU A 133 -2.54 10.43 -5.96
N SER A 134 -2.82 11.64 -5.46
CA SER A 134 -1.94 12.80 -5.64
C SER A 134 -0.56 12.60 -5.02
N ALA A 135 -0.45 11.96 -3.85
CA ALA A 135 0.84 11.67 -3.24
C ALA A 135 1.66 10.64 -4.03
N VAL A 136 1.02 9.61 -4.57
CA VAL A 136 1.68 8.61 -5.42
C VAL A 136 2.20 9.28 -6.70
N LYS A 137 1.39 10.11 -7.36
CA LYS A 137 1.80 10.88 -8.54
C LYS A 137 2.96 11.84 -8.21
N GLY A 138 2.84 12.58 -7.11
CA GLY A 138 3.88 13.52 -6.66
C GLY A 138 5.21 12.82 -6.38
N ALA A 139 5.21 11.64 -5.77
CA ALA A 139 6.41 10.85 -5.56
C ALA A 139 7.11 10.46 -6.88
N VAL A 140 6.34 10.12 -7.91
CA VAL A 140 6.88 9.80 -9.25
C VAL A 140 7.39 11.04 -9.97
N GLU A 141 6.70 12.17 -9.85
CA GLU A 141 7.14 13.46 -10.37
C GLU A 141 8.51 13.85 -9.79
N GLU A 142 8.66 13.74 -8.47
CA GLU A 142 9.86 14.12 -7.73
C GLU A 142 11.09 13.28 -8.12
N VAL A 143 10.97 11.94 -8.02
CA VAL A 143 12.11 11.03 -8.26
C VAL A 143 12.39 10.86 -9.75
N GLY A 144 11.35 10.72 -10.55
CA GLY A 144 11.45 10.52 -11.99
C GLY A 144 11.83 11.79 -12.76
N LYS A 145 11.76 12.97 -12.13
CA LYS A 145 11.93 14.28 -12.77
C LYS A 145 11.06 14.44 -14.02
N LYS A 146 9.86 13.84 -13.97
CA LYS A 146 8.87 13.86 -15.06
C LYS A 146 8.03 15.13 -14.96
N SER A 147 7.50 15.59 -16.09
CA SER A 147 6.48 16.63 -16.08
C SER A 147 5.15 16.09 -15.54
N LYS A 148 4.30 16.97 -15.02
CA LYS A 148 2.96 16.61 -14.56
C LYS A 148 2.16 15.86 -15.61
N ASP A 149 2.17 16.34 -16.86
CA ASP A 149 1.46 15.69 -17.96
C ASP A 149 1.96 14.25 -18.21
N SER A 150 3.27 14.01 -18.11
CA SER A 150 3.84 12.67 -18.27
C SER A 150 3.48 11.75 -17.10
N VAL A 151 3.34 12.28 -15.89
CA VAL A 151 2.91 11.49 -14.72
C VAL A 151 1.43 11.16 -14.81
N GLU A 152 0.59 12.07 -15.30
CA GLU A 152 -0.84 11.81 -15.54
C GLU A 152 -1.03 10.73 -16.61
N GLU A 153 -0.31 10.83 -17.74
CA GLU A 153 -0.33 9.81 -18.79
C GLU A 153 0.12 8.44 -18.27
N TRP A 154 1.22 8.38 -17.52
CA TRP A 154 1.67 7.15 -16.85
C TRP A 154 0.61 6.58 -15.92
N PHE A 155 -0.04 7.43 -15.12
CA PHE A 155 -1.05 6.97 -14.17
C PHE A 155 -2.30 6.42 -14.85
N ASP A 156 -2.71 7.00 -15.98
CA ASP A 156 -3.88 6.53 -16.71
C ASP A 156 -3.56 5.30 -17.56
N GLU A 157 -2.47 5.29 -18.32
CA GLU A 157 -2.13 4.23 -19.27
C GLU A 157 -1.42 3.03 -18.65
N ASP A 158 -0.46 3.25 -17.74
CA ASP A 158 0.32 2.17 -17.15
C ASP A 158 -0.27 1.65 -15.84
N ILE A 159 -0.95 2.52 -15.09
CA ILE A 159 -1.42 2.16 -13.75
C ILE A 159 -2.91 1.80 -13.76
N LYS A 160 -3.79 2.68 -14.23
CA LYS A 160 -5.24 2.42 -14.26
C LYS A 160 -5.63 1.44 -15.35
N ALA A 161 -5.19 1.64 -16.61
CA ALA A 161 -5.60 0.75 -17.71
C ALA A 161 -5.10 -0.69 -17.52
N LYS A 162 -3.91 -0.88 -16.93
CA LYS A 162 -3.36 -2.20 -16.58
C LYS A 162 -3.89 -2.75 -15.25
N LYS A 163 -4.82 -2.06 -14.58
CA LYS A 163 -5.41 -2.45 -13.28
C LYS A 163 -4.38 -2.67 -12.16
N ARG A 164 -3.26 -1.95 -12.21
CA ARG A 164 -2.18 -1.99 -11.21
C ARG A 164 -2.45 -1.08 -10.01
N TYR A 165 -3.56 -0.34 -10.01
CA TYR A 165 -4.04 0.44 -8.87
C TYR A 165 -5.46 0.03 -8.53
N SER A 166 -5.65 -0.51 -7.33
CA SER A 166 -6.95 -0.97 -6.85
C SER A 166 -7.35 -0.22 -5.59
N THR A 167 -8.60 0.25 -5.56
CA THR A 167 -9.15 1.06 -4.47
C THR A 167 -10.43 0.44 -3.94
N GLU A 168 -10.47 0.12 -2.65
CA GLU A 168 -11.71 -0.20 -1.93
C GLU A 168 -11.99 0.87 -0.87
N ALA A 169 -12.85 1.82 -1.24
CA ALA A 169 -13.23 2.94 -0.39
C ALA A 169 -14.66 2.80 0.14
N TYR A 170 -14.89 3.34 1.34
CA TYR A 170 -16.20 3.39 2.01
C TYR A 170 -16.52 4.77 2.57
#